data_AF-W6Z5M4-F1
#
_entry.id   AF-W6Z5M4-F1
#
_cell.length_a   1.000
_cell.length_b   1.000
_cell.length_c   1.000
_cell.angle_alpha   90.00
_cell.angle_beta   90.00
_cell.angle_gamma   90.00
#
_symmetry.space_group_name_H-M   'P 1'
#
loop_
_entity.id
_entity.type
_entity.pdbx_description
1 polymer ?
#
loop_
_entity_poly.entity_id
_entity_poly.type
_entity_poly.pdbx_seq_one_letter_code
_entity_poly.pdbx_strand_id
1 'polypeptide(L)'
;MSPTDSLPTTPHLQPNLPKPQDILVPYLITEIEEYLAEAMERLNAKSKTERLKSRFKKLWWIMTPITIFKSTNENSLRPHSYLWYKVRDRWQQWATNPYNLHPIWHLFIMILLLFWIVGSSLLSWFEAGADTGTVAVARLCRGFLGSVPPMIQFLLFLYPPLFVQF
;
A
#
# COMPACT_ATOMS: atom_id res chain seq x y z
N MET A 1 54.81 66.94 88.32
CA MET A 1 53.46 67.41 87.95
C MET A 1 53.55 68.01 86.56
N SER A 2 53.07 67.29 85.56
CA SER A 2 52.72 67.80 84.23
C SER A 2 51.90 66.75 83.48
N PRO A 3 51.04 67.18 82.55
CA PRO A 3 49.68 66.69 82.45
C PRO A 3 49.49 65.61 81.38
N THR A 4 48.37 64.92 81.57
CA THR A 4 47.77 63.85 80.78
C THR A 4 47.28 64.39 79.43
N ASP A 5 47.88 63.92 78.33
CA ASP A 5 47.31 64.08 76.98
C ASP A 5 46.92 62.70 76.42
N SER A 6 45.64 62.37 76.56
CA SER A 6 45.00 61.21 75.94
C SER A 6 44.68 61.51 74.47
N LEU A 7 45.43 60.89 73.56
CA LEU A 7 45.13 60.88 72.11
C LEU A 7 43.88 60.03 71.84
N PRO A 8 42.90 60.51 71.05
CA PRO A 8 41.74 59.72 70.66
C PRO A 8 42.11 58.72 69.56
N THR A 9 41.97 57.43 69.85
CA THR A 9 42.08 56.34 68.87
C THR A 9 40.88 56.36 67.93
N THR A 10 41.11 56.75 66.68
CA THR A 10 40.13 56.61 65.59
C THR A 10 39.93 55.12 65.26
N PRO A 11 38.69 54.60 65.19
CA PRO A 11 38.47 53.23 64.74
C PRO A 11 38.75 53.14 63.24
N HIS A 12 39.77 52.36 62.86
CA HIS A 12 39.97 51.97 61.46
C HIS A 12 38.78 51.12 61.01
N LEU A 13 37.90 51.71 60.20
CA LEU A 13 36.91 50.98 59.43
C LEU A 13 37.68 50.15 58.39
N GLN A 14 37.84 48.84 58.63
CA GLN A 14 38.30 47.95 57.57
C GLN A 14 37.18 47.86 56.52
N PRO A 15 37.45 48.14 55.24
CA PRO A 15 36.50 47.82 54.19
C PRO A 15 36.33 46.30 54.20
N ASN A 16 35.11 45.82 54.49
CA ASN A 16 34.71 44.43 54.30
C ASN A 16 34.85 44.12 52.81
N LEU A 17 36.04 43.68 52.39
CA LEU A 17 36.25 43.16 51.06
C LEU A 17 35.41 41.89 50.93
N PRO A 18 34.51 41.79 49.93
CA PRO A 18 33.75 40.57 49.70
C PRO A 18 34.73 39.41 49.50
N LYS A 19 34.48 38.28 50.15
CA LYS A 19 35.29 37.09 49.98
C LYS A 19 35.29 36.73 48.49
N PRO A 20 36.44 36.39 47.88
CA PRO A 20 36.53 36.13 46.44
C PRO A 20 35.61 34.99 45.97
N GLN A 21 35.16 34.14 46.89
CA GLN A 21 34.19 33.08 46.63
C GLN A 21 32.80 33.61 46.24
N ASP A 22 32.34 34.74 46.80
CA ASP A 22 31.01 35.29 46.49
C ASP A 22 30.94 35.94 45.10
N ILE A 23 32.09 36.29 44.54
CA ILE A 23 32.19 36.83 43.18
C ILE A 23 32.34 35.69 42.17
N LEU A 24 33.14 34.66 42.46
CA LEU A 24 33.48 33.63 41.47
C LEU A 24 32.34 32.62 41.20
N VAL A 25 31.55 32.30 42.23
CA VAL A 25 30.46 31.32 42.15
C VAL A 25 29.38 31.68 41.11
N PRO A 26 28.85 32.92 41.04
CA PRO A 26 27.85 33.26 40.02
C PRO A 26 28.40 33.20 38.59
N TYR A 27 29.67 33.52 38.37
CA TYR A 27 30.30 33.38 37.04
C TYR A 27 30.42 31.91 36.63
N LEU A 28 30.86 31.03 37.53
CA LEU A 28 30.94 29.59 37.29
C LEU A 28 29.56 28.97 37.01
N ILE A 29 28.52 29.40 37.72
CA ILE A 29 27.14 28.92 37.48
C ILE A 29 26.67 29.34 36.09
N THR A 30 26.90 30.60 35.72
CA THR A 30 26.47 31.15 34.41
C THR A 30 27.18 30.41 33.26
N GLU A 31 28.48 30.15 33.40
CA GLU A 31 29.27 29.45 32.38
C GLU A 31 28.85 27.97 32.23
N ILE A 32 28.49 27.31 33.35
CA ILE A 32 27.93 25.95 33.32
C ILE A 32 26.56 25.93 32.64
N GLU A 33 25.68 26.88 32.96
CA GLU A 33 24.34 26.97 32.35
C GLU A 33 24.42 27.25 30.84
N GLU A 34 25.30 28.14 30.41
CA GLU A 34 25.53 28.45 29.00
C GLU A 34 26.09 27.23 28.24
N TYR A 35 27.04 26.50 28.83
CA TYR A 35 27.58 25.27 28.26
C TYR A 35 26.51 24.17 28.15
N LEU A 36 25.63 24.05 29.15
CA LEU A 36 24.56 23.05 29.17
C LEU A 36 23.45 23.38 28.16
N ALA A 37 23.11 24.66 28.02
CA ALA A 37 22.17 25.14 27.01
C ALA A 37 22.70 24.88 25.60
N GLU A 38 23.98 25.20 25.34
CA GLU A 38 24.62 24.94 24.05
C GLU A 38 24.70 23.43 23.73
N ALA A 39 25.00 22.59 24.72
CA ALA A 39 25.03 21.14 24.56
C ALA A 39 23.64 20.57 24.24
N MET A 40 22.58 21.04 24.91
CA MET A 40 21.20 20.64 24.61
C MET A 40 20.75 21.11 23.23
N GLU A 41 21.13 22.32 22.80
CA GLU A 41 20.79 22.82 21.47
C GLU A 41 21.47 22.00 20.37
N ARG A 42 22.76 21.65 20.55
CA ARG A 42 23.50 20.78 19.63
C ARG A 42 22.92 19.37 19.54
N LEU A 43 22.45 18.79 20.65
CA LEU A 43 21.76 17.49 20.66
C LEU A 43 20.41 17.55 19.96
N ASN A 44 19.63 18.62 20.17
CA ASN A 44 18.34 18.82 19.52
C ASN A 44 18.50 19.11 18.01
N ALA A 45 19.55 19.81 17.60
CA ALA A 45 19.87 20.02 16.20
C ALA A 45 20.26 18.70 15.50
N LYS A 46 21.06 17.85 16.16
CA LYS A 46 21.43 16.52 15.64
C LYS A 46 20.26 15.55 15.55
N SER A 47 19.38 15.52 16.55
CA SER A 47 18.21 14.63 16.54
C SER A 47 17.19 15.01 15.46
N LYS A 48 16.98 16.31 15.22
CA LYS A 48 16.11 16.81 14.14
C LYS A 48 16.65 16.45 12.75
N THR A 49 17.96 16.54 12.53
CA THR A 49 18.58 16.21 11.23
C THR A 49 18.52 14.70 10.93
N GLU A 50 18.76 13.84 11.92
CA GLU A 50 18.64 12.39 11.75
C GLU A 50 17.19 11.95 11.50
N ARG A 51 16.21 12.60 12.15
CA ARG A 51 14.78 12.34 11.92
C ARG A 51 14.32 12.78 10.53
N LEU A 52 14.89 13.85 9.98
CA LEU A 52 14.60 14.31 8.62
C LEU A 52 15.21 13.36 7.57
N LYS A 53 16.47 12.95 7.76
CA LYS A 53 17.16 12.00 6.87
C LYS A 53 16.42 10.66 6.76
N SER A 54 15.87 10.14 7.86
CA SER A 54 15.11 8.88 7.83
C SER A 54 13.80 9.00 7.05
N ARG A 55 13.11 10.14 7.13
CA ARG A 55 11.88 10.40 6.35
C ARG A 55 12.19 10.57 4.86
N PHE A 56 13.27 11.26 4.50
CA PHE A 56 13.69 11.39 3.10
C PHE A 56 14.16 10.07 2.50
N LYS A 57 14.88 9.23 3.25
CA LYS A 57 15.28 7.89 2.80
C LYS A 57 14.05 7.01 2.53
N LYS A 58 13.03 7.08 3.39
CA LYS A 58 11.76 6.36 3.19
C LYS A 58 10.99 6.87 1.96
N LEU A 59 10.96 8.19 1.74
CA LEU A 59 10.32 8.78 0.55
C LEU A 59 11.06 8.39 -0.74
N TRP A 60 12.40 8.36 -0.69
CA TRP A 60 13.25 7.99 -1.82
C TRP A 60 13.02 6.52 -2.25
N TRP A 61 12.93 5.59 -1.30
CA TRP A 61 12.58 4.18 -1.56
C TRP A 61 11.17 3.97 -2.14
N ILE A 62 10.23 4.90 -1.89
CA ILE A 62 8.88 4.85 -2.48
C ILE A 62 8.90 5.39 -3.92
N MET A 63 9.81 6.30 -4.27
CA MET A 63 9.93 6.86 -5.63
C MET A 63 10.83 6.05 -6.56
N THR A 64 11.75 5.24 -6.06
CA THR A 64 12.64 4.40 -6.90
C THR A 64 11.92 3.44 -7.87
N PRO A 65 10.73 2.85 -7.60
CA PRO A 65 10.06 2.01 -8.61
C PRO A 65 9.52 2.82 -9.81
N ILE A 66 9.36 4.14 -9.69
CA ILE A 66 8.78 4.98 -10.77
C ILE A 66 9.83 5.34 -11.82
N THR A 67 11.10 5.50 -11.44
CA THR A 67 12.18 5.85 -12.38
C THR A 67 12.71 4.66 -13.18
N ILE A 68 12.60 3.43 -12.67
CA ILE A 68 13.02 2.21 -13.39
C ILE A 68 12.14 1.96 -14.62
N PHE A 69 10.90 2.45 -14.64
CA PHE A 69 9.98 2.26 -15.77
C PHE A 69 10.23 3.20 -16.95
N LYS A 70 11.06 4.25 -16.80
CA LYS A 70 11.27 5.27 -17.83
C LYS A 70 12.47 5.00 -18.74
N SER A 71 13.31 4.02 -18.42
CA SER A 71 14.56 3.71 -19.15
C SER A 71 14.45 2.47 -20.07
N THR A 72 13.26 2.18 -20.60
CA THR A 72 13.04 1.05 -21.52
C THR A 72 12.18 1.46 -22.71
N ASN A 73 12.39 2.66 -23.27
CA ASN A 73 11.54 3.16 -24.36
C ASN A 73 12.32 3.95 -25.43
N GLU A 74 13.49 3.46 -25.85
CA GLU A 74 14.14 3.87 -27.11
C GLU A 74 13.80 2.94 -28.29
N ASN A 75 13.02 1.88 -28.05
CA ASN A 75 12.42 1.12 -29.13
C ASN A 75 10.97 1.56 -29.22
N SER A 76 10.67 2.38 -30.23
CA SER A 76 9.32 2.69 -30.69
C SER A 76 8.64 1.38 -31.13
N LEU A 77 8.26 0.57 -30.15
CA LEU A 77 7.47 -0.62 -30.32
C LEU A 77 6.11 -0.12 -30.78
N ARG A 78 5.79 -0.42 -32.04
CA ARG A 78 4.49 -0.12 -32.63
C ARG A 78 3.42 -0.51 -31.60
N PRO A 79 2.45 0.36 -31.28
CA PRO A 79 1.46 0.07 -30.25
C PRO A 79 0.74 -1.27 -30.50
N HIS A 80 0.62 -1.67 -31.76
CA HIS A 80 0.15 -2.98 -32.19
C HIS A 80 0.97 -4.16 -31.65
N SER A 81 2.30 -4.10 -31.65
CA SER A 81 3.14 -5.21 -31.16
C SER A 81 3.06 -5.36 -29.64
N TYR A 82 2.95 -4.24 -28.92
CA TYR A 82 2.72 -4.24 -27.48
C TYR A 82 1.34 -4.82 -27.14
N LEU A 83 0.29 -4.37 -27.83
CA LEU A 83 -1.06 -4.89 -27.65
C LEU A 83 -1.12 -6.39 -27.95
N TRP A 84 -0.52 -6.83 -29.06
CA TRP A 84 -0.43 -8.24 -29.43
C TRP A 84 0.32 -9.07 -28.39
N TYR A 85 1.44 -8.56 -27.88
CA TYR A 85 2.18 -9.22 -26.81
C TYR A 85 1.33 -9.39 -25.55
N LYS A 86 0.60 -8.34 -25.14
CA LYS A 86 -0.31 -8.40 -23.99
C LYS A 86 -1.47 -9.36 -24.21
N VAL A 87 -2.07 -9.36 -25.39
CA VAL A 87 -3.14 -10.31 -25.76
C VAL A 87 -2.60 -11.74 -25.74
N ARG A 88 -1.42 -11.98 -26.31
CA ARG A 88 -0.78 -13.30 -26.33
C ARG A 88 -0.40 -13.78 -24.93
N ASP A 89 0.15 -12.92 -24.08
CA ASP A 89 0.48 -13.25 -22.69
C ASP A 89 -0.77 -13.60 -21.89
N ARG A 90 -1.85 -12.82 -22.04
CA ARG A 90 -3.16 -13.15 -21.46
C ARG A 90 -3.72 -14.45 -21.99
N TRP A 91 -3.60 -14.69 -23.29
CA TRP A 91 -4.02 -15.93 -23.93
C TRP A 91 -3.25 -17.14 -23.38
N GLN A 92 -1.93 -17.02 -23.23
CA GLN A 92 -1.09 -18.06 -22.64
C GLN A 92 -1.44 -18.32 -21.18
N GLN A 93 -1.72 -17.27 -20.39
CA GLN A 93 -2.21 -17.41 -19.01
C GLN A 93 -3.57 -18.13 -18.95
N TRP A 94 -4.48 -17.82 -19.88
CA TRP A 94 -5.78 -18.49 -19.96
C TRP A 94 -5.66 -19.95 -20.43
N ALA A 95 -4.75 -20.23 -21.35
CA ALA A 95 -4.51 -21.58 -21.85
C ALA A 95 -3.83 -22.50 -20.81
N THR A 96 -3.00 -21.94 -19.94
CA THR A 96 -2.31 -22.69 -18.88
C THR A 96 -3.15 -22.84 -17.62
N ASN A 97 -3.97 -21.85 -17.28
CA ASN A 97 -4.90 -21.96 -16.16
C ASN A 97 -6.24 -21.25 -16.49
N PRO A 98 -7.29 -21.99 -16.85
CA PRO A 98 -8.59 -21.41 -17.17
C PRO A 98 -9.24 -20.69 -15.98
N TYR A 99 -8.76 -20.94 -14.75
CA TYR A 99 -9.25 -20.29 -13.53
C TYR A 99 -8.61 -18.92 -13.25
N ASN A 100 -7.59 -18.51 -14.01
CA ASN A 100 -7.05 -17.15 -13.95
C ASN A 100 -7.82 -16.15 -14.83
N LEU A 101 -8.95 -16.55 -15.41
CA LEU A 101 -9.82 -15.61 -16.10
C LEU A 101 -10.39 -14.58 -15.11
N HIS A 102 -10.55 -13.35 -15.59
CA HIS A 102 -11.15 -12.30 -14.77
C HIS A 102 -12.59 -12.71 -14.38
N PRO A 103 -13.05 -12.45 -13.14
CA PRO A 103 -14.39 -12.84 -12.67
C PRO A 103 -15.54 -12.35 -13.57
N ILE A 104 -15.32 -11.23 -14.28
CA ILE A 104 -16.30 -10.70 -15.23
C ILE A 104 -16.55 -11.63 -16.42
N TRP A 105 -15.52 -12.34 -16.89
CA TRP A 105 -15.67 -13.30 -17.97
C TRP A 105 -16.42 -14.54 -17.52
N HIS A 106 -16.21 -14.95 -16.27
CA HIS A 106 -16.97 -16.02 -15.63
C HIS A 106 -18.46 -15.69 -15.59
N LEU A 107 -18.78 -14.46 -15.18
CA LEU A 107 -20.15 -13.94 -15.18
C LEU A 107 -20.74 -13.86 -16.60
N PHE A 108 -19.97 -13.41 -17.58
CA PHE A 108 -20.41 -13.37 -18.98
C PHE A 108 -20.74 -14.76 -19.52
N ILE A 109 -19.86 -15.74 -19.29
CA ILE A 109 -20.07 -17.14 -19.67
C ILE A 109 -21.32 -17.69 -18.97
N MET A 110 -21.49 -17.48 -17.66
CA MET A 110 -22.68 -17.88 -16.91
C MET A 110 -23.98 -17.35 -17.53
N ILE A 111 -24.03 -16.06 -17.86
CA ILE A 111 -25.21 -15.45 -18.49
C ILE A 111 -25.48 -16.08 -19.87
N LEU A 112 -24.44 -16.27 -20.68
CA LEU A 112 -24.57 -16.86 -22.00
C LEU A 112 -25.11 -18.31 -21.93
N LEU A 113 -24.61 -19.11 -20.99
CA LEU A 113 -25.10 -20.46 -20.74
C LEU A 113 -26.56 -20.47 -20.25
N LEU A 114 -26.92 -19.54 -19.37
CA LEU A 114 -28.29 -19.43 -18.85
C LEU A 114 -29.28 -19.04 -19.95
N PHE A 115 -28.89 -18.08 -20.82
CA PHE A 115 -29.64 -17.74 -22.02
C PHE A 115 -29.78 -18.94 -22.97
N TRP A 116 -28.74 -19.74 -23.14
CA TRP A 116 -28.79 -20.93 -23.98
C TRP A 116 -29.79 -21.96 -23.45
N ILE A 117 -29.75 -22.24 -22.14
CA ILE A 117 -30.67 -23.20 -21.49
C ILE A 117 -32.11 -22.70 -21.65
N VAL A 118 -32.39 -21.46 -21.28
CA VAL A 118 -33.72 -20.86 -21.40
C VAL A 118 -34.19 -20.82 -22.86
N GLY A 119 -33.31 -20.42 -23.78
CA GLY A 119 -33.62 -20.38 -25.22
C GLY A 119 -33.95 -21.76 -25.77
N SER A 120 -33.20 -22.79 -25.38
CA SER A 120 -33.46 -24.17 -25.80
C SER A 120 -34.77 -24.71 -25.24
N SER A 121 -35.08 -24.41 -23.97
CA SER A 121 -36.35 -24.79 -23.35
C SER A 121 -37.56 -24.08 -23.99
N LEU A 122 -37.44 -22.77 -24.27
CA LEU A 122 -38.49 -22.00 -24.93
C LEU A 122 -38.74 -22.50 -26.36
N LEU A 123 -37.68 -22.77 -27.13
CA LEU A 123 -37.83 -23.31 -28.48
C LEU A 123 -38.53 -24.67 -28.46
N SER A 124 -38.15 -25.55 -27.52
CA SER A 124 -38.86 -26.83 -27.31
C SER A 124 -40.32 -26.66 -26.96
N TRP A 125 -40.66 -25.68 -26.13
CA TRP A 125 -42.04 -25.40 -25.75
C TRP A 125 -42.88 -24.97 -26.95
N PHE A 126 -42.36 -24.04 -27.77
CA PHE A 126 -43.05 -23.60 -28.98
C PHE A 126 -43.18 -24.71 -30.02
N GLU A 127 -42.15 -25.55 -30.20
CA GLU A 127 -42.22 -26.70 -31.11
C GLU A 127 -43.19 -27.79 -30.64
N ALA A 128 -43.28 -28.04 -29.34
CA ALA A 128 -44.20 -29.03 -28.78
C ALA A 128 -45.66 -28.54 -28.81
N GLY A 129 -45.91 -27.23 -28.68
CA GLY A 129 -47.25 -26.66 -28.75
C GLY A 129 -47.90 -26.72 -30.13
N ALA A 130 -47.10 -26.88 -31.19
CA ALA A 130 -47.60 -26.97 -32.57
C ALA A 130 -48.17 -28.36 -32.92
N ASP A 131 -47.79 -29.41 -32.19
CA ASP A 131 -48.18 -30.80 -32.49
C ASP A 131 -48.88 -31.45 -31.28
N THR A 132 -49.87 -32.31 -31.54
CA THR A 132 -50.53 -33.12 -30.49
C THR A 132 -50.09 -34.58 -30.54
N GLY A 133 -49.75 -35.16 -29.38
CA GLY A 133 -49.48 -36.60 -29.21
C GLY A 133 -48.03 -36.93 -28.84
N THR A 134 -47.60 -38.16 -29.16
CA THR A 134 -46.26 -38.68 -28.82
C THR A 134 -45.11 -37.93 -29.49
N VAL A 135 -45.36 -37.29 -30.64
CA VAL A 135 -44.37 -36.47 -31.36
C VAL A 135 -43.98 -35.22 -30.57
N ALA A 136 -44.94 -34.61 -29.85
CA ALA A 136 -44.69 -33.44 -29.02
C ALA A 136 -43.70 -33.77 -27.89
N VAL A 137 -43.88 -34.91 -27.23
CA VAL A 137 -42.99 -35.38 -26.16
C VAL A 137 -41.58 -35.63 -26.68
N ALA A 138 -41.44 -36.25 -27.86
CA ALA A 138 -40.14 -36.51 -28.46
C ALA A 138 -39.36 -35.22 -28.77
N ARG A 139 -40.05 -34.18 -29.28
CA ARG A 139 -39.43 -32.86 -29.55
C ARG A 139 -39.07 -32.10 -28.28
N LEU A 140 -39.90 -32.22 -27.25
CA LEU A 140 -39.63 -31.64 -25.93
C LEU A 140 -38.37 -32.27 -25.31
N CYS A 141 -38.26 -33.60 -25.37
CA CYS A 141 -37.05 -34.31 -24.95
C CYS A 141 -35.81 -33.91 -25.76
N ARG A 142 -35.95 -33.66 -27.08
CA ARG A 142 -34.84 -33.22 -27.94
C ARG A 142 -34.27 -31.86 -27.54
N GLY A 143 -35.10 -30.86 -27.26
CA GLY A 143 -34.55 -29.56 -26.83
C GLY A 143 -34.07 -29.57 -25.38
N PHE A 144 -34.65 -30.39 -24.50
CA PHE A 144 -34.03 -30.67 -23.20
C PHE A 144 -32.66 -31.33 -23.34
N LEU A 145 -32.50 -32.32 -24.24
CA LEU A 145 -31.20 -32.90 -24.58
C LEU A 145 -30.24 -31.85 -25.17
N GLY A 146 -30.75 -30.89 -25.94
CA GLY A 146 -29.98 -29.73 -26.42
C GLY A 146 -29.45 -28.83 -25.31
N SER A 147 -30.10 -28.82 -24.14
CA SER A 147 -29.64 -28.09 -22.95
C SER A 147 -28.61 -28.84 -22.10
N VAL A 148 -28.39 -30.14 -22.35
CA VAL A 148 -27.46 -30.97 -21.55
C VAL A 148 -26.00 -30.51 -21.68
N PRO A 149 -25.43 -30.25 -22.88
CA PRO A 149 -24.06 -29.76 -23.00
C PRO A 149 -23.77 -28.46 -22.23
N PRO A 150 -24.59 -27.38 -22.37
CA PRO A 150 -24.37 -26.18 -21.57
C PRO A 150 -24.60 -26.45 -20.08
N MET A 151 -25.56 -27.30 -19.70
CA MET A 151 -25.78 -27.61 -18.29
C MET A 151 -24.57 -28.31 -17.65
N ILE A 152 -23.94 -29.26 -18.34
CA ILE A 152 -22.69 -29.91 -17.89
C ILE A 152 -21.56 -28.88 -17.82
N GLN A 153 -21.43 -28.03 -18.82
CA GLN A 153 -20.39 -26.99 -18.83
C GLN A 153 -20.59 -25.95 -17.72
N PHE A 154 -21.84 -25.60 -17.40
CA PHE A 154 -22.20 -24.77 -16.25
C PHE A 154 -21.82 -25.44 -14.93
N LEU A 155 -22.10 -26.75 -14.80
CA LEU A 155 -21.81 -27.53 -13.60
C LEU A 155 -20.31 -27.68 -13.37
N LEU A 156 -19.54 -27.98 -14.42
CA LEU A 156 -18.07 -28.02 -14.38
C LEU A 156 -17.47 -26.64 -14.08
N PHE A 157 -18.15 -25.58 -14.48
CA PHE A 157 -17.73 -24.23 -14.17
C PHE A 157 -17.96 -23.87 -12.69
N LEU A 158 -19.10 -24.27 -12.14
CA LEU A 158 -19.47 -24.03 -10.74
C LEU A 158 -18.69 -24.93 -9.78
N TYR A 159 -18.49 -26.18 -10.18
CA TYR A 159 -17.73 -27.20 -9.46
C TYR A 159 -16.57 -27.64 -10.34
N PRO A 160 -15.51 -26.82 -10.43
CA PRO A 160 -14.33 -27.22 -11.15
C PRO A 160 -13.85 -28.56 -10.58
N PRO A 161 -13.63 -29.58 -11.43
CA PRO A 161 -13.09 -30.83 -10.95
C PRO A 161 -11.80 -30.51 -10.21
N LEU A 162 -11.74 -30.83 -8.92
CA LEU A 162 -10.57 -30.65 -8.05
C LEU A 162 -9.36 -31.52 -8.48
N PHE A 163 -9.41 -32.08 -9.69
CA PHE A 163 -8.38 -32.91 -10.24
C PHE A 163 -7.18 -32.02 -10.63
N VAL A 164 -6.23 -32.09 -9.71
CA VAL A 164 -4.79 -31.89 -9.83
C VAL A 164 -4.27 -30.52 -9.44
N GLN A 165 -3.94 -30.45 -8.15
CA GLN A 165 -2.78 -29.70 -7.65
C GLN A 165 -1.54 -30.23 -8.38
N PHE A 166 -1.02 -29.48 -9.35
CA PHE A 166 0.35 -29.60 -9.85
C PHE A 166 1.16 -28.41 -9.33
#